data_AF-A0A7W9L9M0-F1
#
_entry.id   AF-A0A7W9L9M0-F1
#
_cell.length_a   1.000
_cell.length_b   1.000
_cell.length_c   1.000
_cell.angle_alpha   90.00
_cell.angle_beta   90.00
_cell.angle_gamma   90.00
#
_symmetry.space_group_name_H-M   'P 1'
#
loop_
_entity.id
_entity.type
_entity.pdbx_description
1 polymer ?
#
loop_
_entity_poly.entity_id
_entity_poly.type
_entity_poly.pdbx_seq_one_letter_code
_entity_poly.pdbx_strand_id
1 'polypeptide(L)'
;MSPEDGRDGDGRPQIVVIAKEPVPGRVKTRLVPPLTPGEAATLAAAFEDTHRLRPTPIVLIGMDTPQVSPGLLVDAVSLLAGHDAVFGPAADGGFWLLGLRAPDPAMLLGVPMSEPATGEVQLRRLRKAGMSVALMPCLTDVDTITDAIEVAALVPGSRYAAALAGIGAPR
;
A
#
# COMPACT_ATOMS: atom_id res chain seq x y z
N MET A 1 -31.45 -3.65 33.41
CA MET A 1 -30.17 -4.22 32.95
C MET A 1 -30.08 -3.93 31.47
N SER A 2 -29.56 -2.76 31.13
CA SER A 2 -29.43 -2.28 29.75
C SER A 2 -28.12 -2.83 29.18
N PRO A 3 -28.06 -3.17 27.88
CA PRO A 3 -26.82 -3.64 27.26
C PRO A 3 -25.86 -2.46 27.17
N GLU A 4 -24.63 -2.68 27.62
CA GLU A 4 -23.53 -1.73 27.52
C GLU A 4 -23.19 -1.49 26.04
N ASP A 5 -23.18 -0.20 25.66
CA ASP A 5 -22.77 0.32 24.36
C ASP A 5 -21.32 -0.12 24.05
N GLY A 6 -21.17 -1.17 23.24
CA GLY A 6 -19.89 -1.61 22.69
C GLY A 6 -19.39 -0.75 21.53
N ARG A 7 -19.26 0.57 21.72
CA ARG A 7 -18.67 1.48 20.73
C ARG A 7 -17.22 1.83 21.04
N ASP A 8 -16.34 0.83 20.96
CA ASP A 8 -14.90 1.07 20.93
C ASP A 8 -14.35 0.79 19.52
N GLY A 9 -14.70 1.67 18.59
CA GLY A 9 -13.96 1.86 17.35
C GLY A 9 -13.47 3.29 17.32
N ASP A 10 -12.22 3.53 17.75
CA ASP A 10 -11.55 4.84 17.95
C ASP A 10 -11.55 5.78 16.71
N GLY A 11 -12.19 5.42 15.59
CA GLY A 11 -12.22 6.25 14.38
C GLY A 11 -10.84 6.50 13.75
N ARG A 12 -9.76 5.99 14.37
CA ARG A 12 -8.40 6.14 13.89
C ARG A 12 -8.19 5.28 12.66
N PRO A 13 -7.58 5.83 11.60
CA PRO A 13 -7.23 5.07 10.41
C PRO A 13 -6.35 3.87 10.76
N GLN A 14 -6.51 2.76 10.04
CA GLN A 14 -5.60 1.63 10.12
C GLN A 14 -4.64 1.67 8.92
N ILE A 15 -3.36 1.54 9.18
CA ILE A 15 -2.33 1.43 8.15
C ILE A 15 -1.94 -0.03 8.05
N VAL A 16 -2.06 -0.61 6.86
CA VAL A 16 -1.68 -2.00 6.57
C VAL A 16 -0.57 -1.98 5.54
N VAL A 17 0.62 -2.45 5.90
CA VAL A 17 1.74 -2.56 4.98
C VAL A 17 1.75 -3.98 4.41
N ILE A 18 1.45 -4.13 3.11
CA ILE A 18 1.58 -5.42 2.42
C ILE A 18 2.82 -5.36 1.55
N ALA A 19 3.81 -6.15 1.94
CA ALA A 19 5.14 -6.17 1.35
C ALA A 19 5.28 -7.10 0.11
N LYS A 20 4.23 -7.85 -0.28
CA LYS A 20 4.34 -8.78 -1.42
C LYS A 20 2.98 -9.19 -1.98
N GLU A 21 2.84 -9.19 -3.32
CA GLU A 21 1.63 -9.63 -4.04
C GLU A 21 1.22 -11.05 -3.65
N PRO A 22 -0.06 -11.33 -3.31
CA PRO A 22 -0.54 -12.64 -2.87
C PRO A 22 -0.58 -13.72 -3.98
N VAL A 23 0.57 -14.09 -4.53
CA VAL A 23 0.69 -15.14 -5.57
C VAL A 23 0.97 -16.51 -4.96
N PRO A 24 0.19 -17.55 -5.31
CA PRO A 24 0.46 -18.93 -4.89
C PRO A 24 1.93 -19.32 -5.16
N GLY A 25 2.60 -19.83 -4.13
CA GLY A 25 3.98 -20.30 -4.23
C GLY A 25 5.05 -19.21 -4.21
N ARG A 26 4.67 -17.92 -4.21
CA ARG A 26 5.62 -16.79 -4.11
C ARG A 26 5.44 -15.95 -2.85
N VAL A 27 4.26 -15.98 -2.23
CA VAL A 27 4.01 -15.38 -0.91
C VAL A 27 3.90 -16.40 0.19
N LYS A 28 4.20 -15.92 1.41
CA LYS A 28 4.00 -16.65 2.66
C LYS A 28 4.47 -18.10 2.55
N THR A 29 5.57 -18.33 1.83
CA THR A 29 6.11 -19.67 1.53
C THR A 29 6.46 -20.44 2.79
N ARG A 30 6.76 -19.74 3.89
CA ARG A 30 6.97 -20.31 5.23
C ARG A 30 5.71 -20.86 5.91
N LEU A 31 4.51 -20.61 5.37
CA LEU A 31 3.25 -21.22 5.85
C LEU A 31 2.92 -22.54 5.13
N VAL A 32 3.74 -22.93 4.15
CA VAL A 32 3.56 -24.14 3.34
C VAL A 32 4.72 -25.09 3.64
N PRO A 33 4.50 -26.22 4.35
CA PRO A 33 3.27 -26.68 5.03
C PRO A 33 2.96 -25.96 6.38
N PRO A 34 1.73 -26.08 6.94
CA PRO A 34 0.65 -26.99 6.56
C PRO A 34 -0.34 -26.45 5.52
N LEU A 35 -0.31 -25.15 5.22
CA LEU A 35 -1.18 -24.58 4.20
C LEU A 35 -0.75 -25.02 2.80
N THR A 36 -1.68 -25.03 1.86
CA THR A 36 -1.37 -25.05 0.43
C THR A 36 -0.89 -23.68 -0.05
N PRO A 37 -0.16 -23.61 -1.17
CA PRO A 37 0.21 -22.33 -1.80
C PRO A 37 -0.98 -21.39 -2.06
N GLY A 38 -2.15 -21.94 -2.38
CA GLY A 38 -3.38 -21.17 -2.59
C GLY A 38 -3.93 -20.57 -1.30
N GLU A 39 -4.00 -21.36 -0.22
CA GLU A 39 -4.44 -20.86 1.09
C GLU A 39 -3.51 -19.79 1.65
N ALA A 40 -2.19 -19.96 1.46
CA ALA A 40 -1.20 -18.97 1.86
C ALA A 40 -1.35 -17.63 1.08
N ALA A 41 -1.73 -17.71 -0.20
CA ALA A 41 -2.06 -16.55 -1.02
C ALA A 41 -3.37 -15.88 -0.56
N THR A 42 -4.42 -16.65 -0.31
CA THR A 42 -5.69 -16.12 0.24
C THR A 42 -5.47 -15.36 1.54
N LEU A 43 -4.65 -15.91 2.46
CA LEU A 43 -4.34 -15.23 3.72
C LEU A 43 -3.57 -13.93 3.50
N ALA A 44 -2.67 -13.89 2.52
CA ALA A 44 -1.97 -12.66 2.14
C ALA A 44 -2.91 -11.61 1.50
N ALA A 45 -4.02 -12.05 0.89
CA ALA A 45 -5.03 -11.20 0.25
C ALA A 45 -6.15 -10.73 1.20
N ALA A 46 -6.16 -11.17 2.46
CA ALA A 46 -7.21 -10.89 3.46
C ALA A 46 -7.16 -9.44 3.99
N PHE A 47 -7.14 -8.45 3.10
CA PHE A 47 -7.11 -7.03 3.41
C PHE A 47 -8.43 -6.55 4.03
N GLU A 48 -9.57 -7.02 3.50
CA GLU A 48 -10.91 -6.70 4.00
C GLU A 48 -11.11 -7.08 5.46
N ASP A 49 -10.50 -8.18 5.93
CA ASP A 49 -10.61 -8.64 7.31
C ASP A 49 -10.18 -7.55 8.32
N THR A 50 -9.19 -6.74 7.96
CA THR A 50 -8.74 -5.63 8.81
C THR A 50 -9.87 -4.61 9.02
N HIS A 51 -10.65 -4.32 7.99
CA HIS A 51 -11.77 -3.37 8.07
C HIS A 51 -12.97 -3.99 8.75
N ARG A 52 -13.26 -5.26 8.46
CA ARG A 52 -14.35 -5.98 9.12
C ARG A 52 -14.15 -6.04 10.63
N LEU A 53 -12.93 -6.29 11.09
CA LEU A 53 -12.59 -6.33 12.52
C LEU A 53 -12.51 -4.94 13.14
N ARG A 54 -12.17 -3.91 12.35
CA ARG A 54 -12.10 -2.50 12.77
C ARG A 54 -12.61 -1.59 11.65
N PRO A 55 -13.89 -1.18 11.66
CA PRO A 55 -14.53 -0.40 10.59
C PRO A 55 -13.97 1.01 10.43
N THR A 56 -12.78 1.08 9.84
CA THR A 56 -11.96 2.29 9.72
C THR A 56 -11.29 2.28 8.34
N PRO A 57 -10.97 3.46 7.78
CA PRO A 57 -10.29 3.52 6.49
C PRO A 57 -8.95 2.75 6.54
N ILE A 58 -8.61 2.10 5.43
CA ILE A 58 -7.37 1.33 5.32
C ILE A 58 -6.49 1.89 4.22
N VAL A 59 -5.21 2.05 4.54
CA VAL A 59 -4.17 2.43 3.58
C VAL A 59 -3.18 1.28 3.40
N LEU A 60 -3.00 0.88 2.14
CA LEU A 60 -1.92 0.04 1.66
C LEU A 60 -0.75 0.91 1.18
N ILE A 61 0.48 0.59 1.60
CA ILE A 61 1.71 1.33 1.25
C ILE A 61 2.76 0.37 0.68
N GLY A 62 3.42 0.76 -0.40
CA GLY A 62 4.59 0.11 -0.98
C GLY A 62 5.80 0.16 -0.05
N MET A 63 6.60 -0.90 -0.04
CA MET A 63 7.71 -1.05 0.92
C MET A 63 9.03 -0.42 0.44
N ASP A 64 9.16 -0.14 -0.85
CA ASP A 64 10.41 0.26 -1.50
C ASP A 64 10.44 1.76 -1.87
N THR A 65 9.60 2.56 -1.20
CA THR A 65 9.41 4.01 -1.43
C THR A 65 9.87 4.84 -0.22
N PRO A 66 11.19 5.01 0.04
CA PRO A 66 11.69 5.66 1.26
C PRO A 66 11.39 7.16 1.36
N GLN A 67 10.84 7.80 0.32
CA GLN A 67 10.31 9.17 0.33
C GLN A 67 9.02 9.28 1.15
N VAL A 68 8.35 8.17 1.45
CA VAL A 68 7.12 8.16 2.26
C VAL A 68 7.40 8.79 3.62
N SER A 69 6.65 9.85 3.93
CA SER A 69 6.77 10.60 5.18
C SER A 69 5.50 10.46 6.02
N PRO A 70 5.55 10.69 7.34
CA PRO A 70 4.35 10.72 8.17
C PRO A 70 3.29 11.71 7.67
N GLY A 71 3.71 12.86 7.11
CA GLY A 71 2.79 13.85 6.54
C GLY A 71 1.99 13.30 5.36
N LEU A 72 2.65 12.59 4.43
CA LEU A 72 1.98 11.95 3.30
C LEU A 72 0.93 10.92 3.75
N LEU A 73 1.19 10.20 4.84
CA LEU A 73 0.25 9.23 5.39
C LEU A 73 -0.95 9.91 6.06
N VAL A 74 -0.72 11.02 6.78
CA VAL A 74 -1.79 11.84 7.37
C VAL A 74 -2.67 12.44 6.26
N ASP A 75 -2.06 12.96 5.20
CA ASP A 75 -2.80 13.52 4.07
C ASP A 75 -3.65 12.46 3.37
N ALA A 76 -3.08 11.28 3.11
CA ALA A 76 -3.79 10.16 2.49
C ALA A 76 -5.01 9.73 3.33
N VAL A 77 -4.87 9.63 4.64
CA VAL A 77 -6.01 9.35 5.53
C VAL A 77 -7.03 10.48 5.47
N SER A 78 -6.59 11.73 5.56
CA SER A 78 -7.49 12.90 5.62
C SER A 78 -8.35 12.98 4.36
N LEU A 79 -7.78 12.64 3.19
CA LEU A 79 -8.51 12.59 1.93
C LEU A 79 -9.62 11.53 1.90
N LEU A 80 -9.49 10.42 2.63
CA LEU A 80 -10.52 9.38 2.74
C LEU A 80 -11.77 9.83 3.52
N ALA A 81 -11.74 10.98 4.20
CA ALA A 81 -12.95 11.58 4.76
C ALA A 81 -13.91 12.11 3.69
N GLY A 82 -13.39 12.47 2.51
CA GLY A 82 -14.18 13.04 1.40
C GLY A 82 -14.18 12.20 0.12
N HIS A 83 -13.38 11.15 0.03
CA HIS A 83 -13.23 10.31 -1.16
C HIS A 83 -13.39 8.82 -0.83
N ASP A 84 -13.79 8.04 -1.83
CA ASP A 84 -13.94 6.58 -1.71
C ASP A 84 -12.57 5.89 -1.74
N ALA A 85 -11.65 6.44 -2.52
CA ALA A 85 -10.30 5.94 -2.66
C ALA A 85 -9.26 7.07 -2.73
N VAL A 86 -8.04 6.74 -2.32
CA VAL A 86 -6.84 7.58 -2.46
C VAL A 86 -5.78 6.77 -3.17
N PHE A 87 -5.12 7.34 -4.16
CA PHE A 87 -4.17 6.62 -5.00
C PHE A 87 -2.87 7.39 -5.19
N GLY A 88 -1.75 6.78 -4.81
CA GLY A 88 -0.40 7.32 -5.00
C GLY A 88 0.34 6.57 -6.09
N PRO A 89 0.51 7.13 -7.29
CA PRO A 89 1.20 6.47 -8.40
C PRO A 89 2.71 6.37 -8.14
N ALA A 90 3.33 5.30 -8.63
CA ALA A 90 4.78 5.16 -8.65
C ALA A 90 5.33 5.47 -10.06
N ALA A 91 6.56 5.98 -10.13
CA ALA A 91 7.18 6.46 -11.38
C ALA A 91 7.44 5.35 -12.41
N ASP A 92 7.57 4.10 -11.96
CA ASP A 92 7.75 2.89 -12.78
C ASP A 92 6.43 2.42 -13.44
N GLY A 93 5.31 3.06 -13.10
CA GLY A 93 3.97 2.72 -13.58
C GLY A 93 3.13 1.91 -12.60
N GLY A 94 3.67 1.58 -11.42
CA GLY A 94 2.96 0.99 -10.30
C GLY A 94 2.23 2.01 -9.43
N PHE A 95 2.08 1.69 -8.13
CA PHE A 95 1.54 2.60 -7.13
C PHE A 95 2.18 2.32 -5.76
N TRP A 96 2.63 3.39 -5.09
CA TRP A 96 3.17 3.30 -3.74
C TRP A 96 2.07 3.39 -2.67
N LEU A 97 0.86 3.84 -3.01
CA LEU A 97 -0.24 3.94 -2.06
C LEU A 97 -1.60 3.64 -2.68
N LEU A 98 -2.40 2.86 -1.95
CA LEU A 98 -3.82 2.67 -2.21
C LEU A 98 -4.59 2.75 -0.89
N GLY A 99 -5.37 3.81 -0.71
CA GLY A 99 -6.30 3.98 0.39
C GLY A 99 -7.73 3.67 -0.05
N LEU A 100 -8.48 2.93 0.77
CA LEU A 100 -9.91 2.65 0.55
C LEU A 100 -10.70 2.97 1.82
N ARG A 101 -11.78 3.73 1.67
CA ARG A 101 -12.67 4.06 2.80
C ARG A 101 -13.44 2.83 3.28
N ALA A 102 -13.88 2.01 2.33
CA ALA A 102 -14.48 0.70 2.53
C ALA A 102 -13.78 -0.28 1.57
N PRO A 103 -12.86 -1.13 2.05
CA PRO A 103 -12.10 -2.02 1.19
C PRO A 103 -12.96 -3.17 0.66
N ASP A 104 -12.82 -3.44 -0.63
CA ASP A 104 -13.42 -4.56 -1.34
C ASP A 104 -12.29 -5.36 -2.02
N PRO A 105 -12.13 -6.68 -1.74
CA PRO A 105 -11.14 -7.52 -2.40
C PRO A 105 -11.20 -7.47 -3.92
N ALA A 106 -12.38 -7.27 -4.52
CA ALA A 106 -12.53 -7.15 -5.97
C ALA A 106 -11.79 -5.95 -6.57
N MET A 107 -11.46 -4.94 -5.76
CA MET A 107 -10.65 -3.81 -6.18
C MET A 107 -9.16 -4.12 -6.22
N LEU A 108 -8.70 -5.20 -5.56
CA LEU A 108 -7.30 -5.57 -5.46
C LEU A 108 -6.97 -6.82 -6.28
N LEU A 109 -7.90 -7.78 -6.32
CA LEU A 109 -7.70 -9.05 -7.00
C LEU A 109 -7.74 -8.87 -8.53
N GLY A 110 -6.81 -9.54 -9.23
CA GLY A 110 -6.72 -9.51 -10.69
C GLY A 110 -6.19 -8.19 -11.26
N VAL A 111 -5.48 -7.40 -10.47
CA VAL A 111 -4.59 -6.33 -10.95
C VAL A 111 -3.29 -7.00 -11.38
N PRO A 112 -2.82 -6.83 -12.64
CA PRO A 112 -1.48 -7.26 -13.02
C PRO A 112 -0.47 -6.55 -12.12
N MET A 113 0.48 -7.29 -11.56
CA MET A 113 1.48 -6.73 -10.66
C MET A 113 2.85 -6.77 -11.31
N SER A 114 3.74 -5.86 -10.90
CA SER A 114 5.09 -5.73 -11.45
C SER A 114 5.11 -5.51 -12.97
N GLU A 115 4.09 -4.82 -13.49
CA GLU A 115 4.00 -4.39 -14.88
C GLU A 115 3.94 -2.85 -14.95
N PRO A 116 4.54 -2.20 -15.96
CA PRO A 116 4.49 -0.73 -16.09
C PRO A 116 3.07 -0.16 -16.23
N ALA A 117 2.07 -1.00 -16.53
CA ALA A 117 0.67 -0.58 -16.62
C ALA A 117 -0.14 -0.86 -15.33
N THR A 118 0.46 -1.47 -14.30
CA THR A 118 -0.22 -1.89 -13.06
C THR A 118 -1.03 -0.76 -12.43
N GLY A 119 -0.42 0.41 -12.23
CA GLY A 119 -1.06 1.57 -11.62
C GLY A 119 -2.18 2.14 -12.46
N GLU A 120 -2.01 2.20 -13.79
CA GLU A 120 -3.06 2.66 -14.70
C GLU A 120 -4.26 1.70 -14.71
N VAL A 121 -4.01 0.39 -14.73
CA VAL A 121 -5.05 -0.64 -14.62
C VAL A 121 -5.81 -0.50 -13.30
N GLN A 122 -5.09 -0.33 -12.19
CA GLN A 122 -5.70 -0.19 -10.88
C GLN A 122 -6.55 1.07 -10.76
N LEU A 123 -6.02 2.23 -11.17
CA LEU A 123 -6.77 3.48 -11.14
C LEU A 123 -8.01 3.44 -12.03
N ARG A 124 -7.94 2.81 -13.21
CA ARG A 124 -9.12 2.58 -14.06
C ARG A 124 -10.14 1.67 -13.40
N ARG A 125 -9.70 0.63 -12.68
CA ARG A 125 -10.61 -0.28 -11.96
C ARG A 125 -11.40 0.47 -10.89
N LEU A 126 -10.75 1.29 -10.07
CA LEU A 126 -11.42 2.14 -9.07
C LEU A 126 -12.45 3.07 -9.71
N ARG A 127 -12.06 3.78 -10.78
CA ARG A 127 -12.96 4.71 -11.49
C ARG A 127 -14.14 3.99 -12.15
N LYS A 128 -13.93 2.80 -12.73
CA LYS A 128 -15.01 1.98 -13.31
C LYS A 128 -16.00 1.47 -12.26
N ALA A 129 -15.57 1.32 -11.01
CA ALA A 129 -16.45 1.01 -9.89
C ALA A 129 -17.26 2.23 -9.40
N GLY A 130 -17.12 3.40 -10.04
CA GLY A 130 -17.84 4.62 -9.67
C GLY A 130 -17.24 5.37 -8.48
N MET A 131 -16.05 4.98 -8.02
CA MET A 131 -15.41 5.60 -6.85
C MET A 131 -14.90 7.01 -7.17
N SER A 132 -15.11 7.93 -6.23
CA SER A 132 -14.37 9.18 -6.12
C SER A 132 -12.94 8.90 -5.67
N VAL A 133 -11.96 9.27 -6.49
CA VAL A 133 -10.55 8.97 -6.27
C VAL A 133 -9.75 10.25 -6.13
N ALA A 134 -9.10 10.46 -4.98
CA ALA A 134 -8.09 11.50 -4.81
C ALA A 134 -6.69 10.97 -5.18
N LEU A 135 -5.86 11.82 -5.79
CA LEU A 135 -4.50 11.47 -6.19
C LEU A 135 -3.48 12.06 -5.22
N MET A 136 -2.52 11.23 -4.79
CA MET A 136 -1.33 11.66 -4.06
C MET A 136 -0.20 12.00 -5.04
N PRO A 137 0.88 12.68 -4.58
CA PRO A 137 2.07 12.87 -5.39
C PRO A 137 2.64 11.55 -5.91
N CYS A 138 3.19 11.59 -7.13
CA CYS A 138 3.95 10.48 -7.69
C CYS A 138 5.29 10.35 -6.93
N LEU A 139 5.65 9.13 -6.52
CA LEU A 139 6.94 8.83 -5.90
C LEU A 139 7.71 7.79 -6.74
N THR A 140 9.00 7.63 -6.45
CA THR A 140 9.87 6.66 -7.13
C THR A 140 10.05 5.44 -6.23
N ASP A 141 9.73 4.25 -6.74
CA ASP A 141 10.12 2.99 -6.12
C ASP A 141 11.60 2.73 -6.42
N VAL A 142 12.35 2.28 -5.41
CA VAL A 142 13.79 2.07 -5.54
C VAL A 142 14.07 0.64 -5.99
N ASP A 143 14.26 0.45 -7.28
CA ASP A 143 14.66 -0.85 -7.88
C ASP A 143 16.13 -0.87 -8.30
N THR A 144 16.68 0.27 -8.71
CA THR A 144 18.04 0.40 -9.25
C THR A 144 18.93 1.32 -8.42
N ILE A 145 20.24 1.28 -8.68
CA ILE A 145 21.18 2.20 -8.03
C ILE A 145 20.94 3.66 -8.43
N THR A 146 20.44 3.90 -9.65
CA THR A 146 20.06 5.24 -10.11
C THR A 146 18.91 5.77 -9.28
N ASP A 147 17.85 4.96 -9.09
CA ASP A 147 16.72 5.33 -8.24
C ASP A 147 17.19 5.62 -6.82
N ALA A 148 18.10 4.79 -6.30
CA ALA A 148 18.63 4.97 -4.95
C ALA A 148 19.34 6.31 -4.77
N ILE A 149 20.16 6.73 -5.74
CA ILE A 149 20.86 8.01 -5.72
C ILE A 149 19.88 9.18 -5.80
N GLU A 150 18.96 9.13 -6.76
CA GLU A 150 17.94 10.18 -6.95
C GLU A 150 17.07 10.35 -5.71
N VAL A 151 16.61 9.23 -5.15
CA VAL A 151 15.77 9.21 -3.97
C VAL A 151 16.51 9.66 -2.72
N ALA A 152 17.78 9.25 -2.54
CA ALA A 152 18.60 9.74 -1.42
C ALA A 152 18.78 11.27 -1.45
N ALA A 153 18.85 11.87 -2.64
CA ALA A 153 18.92 13.33 -2.80
C ALA A 153 17.61 14.03 -2.40
N LEU A 154 16.46 13.37 -2.52
CA LEU A 154 15.16 13.88 -2.08
C LEU A 154 14.97 13.77 -0.56
N VAL A 155 15.65 12.82 0.10
CA VAL A 155 15.58 12.60 1.56
C VAL A 155 16.97 12.63 2.24
N PRO A 156 17.74 13.72 2.12
CA PRO A 156 19.16 13.75 2.50
C PRO A 156 19.43 13.55 4.01
N GLY A 157 18.45 13.86 4.87
CA GLY A 157 18.55 13.65 6.32
C GLY A 157 18.11 12.26 6.80
N SER A 158 17.73 11.37 5.89
CA SER A 158 17.19 10.05 6.25
C SER A 158 18.29 9.04 6.55
N ARG A 159 17.93 7.99 7.32
CA ARG A 159 18.76 6.80 7.48
C ARG A 159 19.06 6.12 6.13
N TYR A 160 18.15 6.25 5.16
CA TYR A 160 18.32 5.71 3.81
C TYR A 160 19.49 6.40 3.08
N ALA A 161 19.51 7.73 3.03
CA ALA A 161 20.60 8.49 2.42
C ALA A 161 21.94 8.23 3.13
N ALA A 162 21.94 8.16 4.46
CA ALA A 162 23.14 7.82 5.24
C ALA A 162 23.65 6.40 4.94
N ALA A 163 22.75 5.42 4.77
CA ALA A 163 23.10 4.05 4.43
C ALA A 163 23.72 3.96 3.02
N LEU A 164 23.11 4.62 2.02
CA LEU A 164 23.65 4.64 0.66
C LEU A 164 25.06 5.25 0.61
N ALA A 165 25.27 6.37 1.33
CA ALA A 165 26.58 7.01 1.42
C ALA A 165 27.64 6.08 2.06
N GLY A 166 27.27 5.28 3.06
CA GLY A 166 28.16 4.36 3.75
C GLY A 166 28.57 3.12 2.92
N ILE A 167 27.80 2.76 1.89
CA ILE A 167 28.09 1.61 1.02
C ILE A 167 29.15 1.98 -0.05
N GLY A 168 29.43 3.28 -0.25
CA GLY A 168 30.39 3.74 -1.24
C GLY A 168 29.88 3.56 -2.67
N ALA A 169 28.69 4.09 -2.96
CA ALA A 169 28.05 3.95 -4.27
C ALA A 169 29.02 4.30 -5.42
N PRO A 170 29.08 3.49 -6.50
CA PRO A 170 29.92 3.80 -7.65
C PRO A 170 29.50 5.15 -8.23
N ARG A 171 30.49 6.00 -8.51
CA ARG A 171 30.32 7.31 -9.16
C ARG A 171 29.89 7.16 -10.61
#